data_AF-A0A0E3N6B6-F1
#
_entry.id   AF-A0A0E3N6B6-F1
#
_cell.length_a   1.000
_cell.length_b   1.000
_cell.length_c   1.000
_cell.angle_alpha   90.00
_cell.angle_beta   90.00
_cell.angle_gamma   90.00
#
_symmetry.space_group_name_H-M   'P 1'
#
loop_
_entity.id
_entity.type
_entity.pdbx_description
1 polymer ?
#
loop_
_entity_poly.entity_id
_entity_poly.type
_entity_poly.pdbx_seq_one_letter_code
_entity_poly.pdbx_strand_id
1 'polypeptide(L)'
;MKALLASISILFAFISRGNAIECEVCSDRASMDCSGELVTCDQTVESCQTAITDMTFEGLDPMYAVFKNCSDVGAKNILHRFAAKDVFYQQRVEVCQTNGCNKGPLQSAPPVQSAYHGCTNAEFAEQVPIGPADTVQEVVTLIVSKGV
;
A
#
# COMPACT_ATOMS: atom_id res chain seq x y z
N MET A 1 50.92 1.32 -49.04
CA MET A 1 50.20 0.47 -48.07
C MET A 1 49.07 1.30 -47.47
N LYS A 2 47.81 0.95 -47.78
CA LYS A 2 46.61 1.59 -47.20
C LYS A 2 46.07 0.62 -46.14
N ALA A 3 46.27 0.92 -44.86
CA ALA A 3 45.71 0.13 -43.77
C ALA A 3 44.29 0.65 -43.48
N LEU A 4 43.28 -0.13 -43.88
CA LEU A 4 41.91 0.05 -43.43
C LEU A 4 41.84 -0.48 -41.99
N LEU A 5 41.78 0.43 -41.02
CA LEU A 5 41.50 0.07 -39.62
C LEU A 5 40.03 -0.33 -39.52
N ALA A 6 39.81 -1.63 -39.38
CA ALA A 6 38.50 -2.22 -39.19
C ALA A 6 37.90 -1.80 -37.84
N SER A 7 36.66 -1.30 -37.94
CA SER A 7 35.64 -1.12 -36.91
C SER A 7 35.78 -2.02 -35.67
N ILE A 8 35.86 -1.38 -34.51
CA ILE A 8 35.47 -1.98 -33.22
C ILE A 8 34.29 -1.15 -32.70
N SER A 9 33.09 -1.45 -33.21
CA SER A 9 31.83 -1.02 -32.59
C SER A 9 31.27 -2.17 -31.76
N ILE A 10 31.86 -2.40 -30.58
CA ILE A 10 31.23 -3.28 -29.58
C ILE A 10 30.26 -2.41 -28.78
N LEU A 11 29.02 -2.32 -29.26
CA LEU A 11 27.87 -1.85 -28.50
C LEU A 11 27.52 -2.90 -27.46
N PHE A 12 28.08 -2.79 -26.25
CA PHE A 12 27.52 -3.45 -25.08
C PHE A 12 26.27 -2.69 -24.64
N ALA A 13 25.15 -2.95 -25.31
CA ALA A 13 23.84 -2.62 -24.75
C ALA A 13 23.44 -3.72 -23.76
N PHE A 14 24.06 -3.74 -22.58
CA PHE A 14 23.48 -4.45 -21.44
C PHE A 14 22.26 -3.65 -21.00
N ILE A 15 21.09 -4.00 -21.51
CA ILE A 15 19.85 -3.62 -20.82
C ILE A 15 19.85 -4.48 -19.57
N SER A 16 20.48 -4.02 -18.49
CA SER A 16 20.23 -4.60 -17.18
C SER A 16 18.75 -4.35 -16.90
N ARG A 17 17.90 -5.36 -17.13
CA ARG A 17 16.66 -5.43 -16.36
C ARG A 17 17.11 -5.37 -14.91
N GLY A 18 16.69 -4.34 -14.19
CA GLY A 18 17.01 -4.21 -12.77
C GLY A 18 16.66 -5.52 -12.06
N ASN A 19 17.48 -5.94 -11.11
CA ASN A 19 17.10 -7.06 -10.26
C ASN A 19 15.77 -6.71 -9.58
N ALA A 20 14.88 -7.69 -9.47
CA ALA A 20 13.63 -7.51 -8.75
C ALA A 20 13.91 -7.04 -7.31
N ILE A 21 13.13 -6.05 -6.86
CA ILE A 21 13.24 -5.48 -5.52
C ILE A 21 12.79 -6.50 -4.47
N GLU A 22 13.39 -6.44 -3.28
CA GLU A 22 12.91 -7.19 -2.12
C GLU A 22 12.08 -6.29 -1.19
N CYS A 23 10.95 -6.79 -0.69
CA CYS A 23 10.04 -6.04 0.18
C CYS A 23 9.63 -6.87 1.40
N GLU A 24 9.43 -6.23 2.55
CA GLU A 24 8.86 -6.89 3.72
C GLU A 24 7.38 -7.19 3.45
N VAL A 25 6.95 -8.41 3.74
CA VAL A 25 5.55 -8.84 3.63
C VAL A 25 5.02 -9.23 5.01
N CYS A 26 3.96 -8.58 5.44
CA CYS A 26 3.26 -8.91 6.68
C CYS A 26 1.80 -8.46 6.61
N SER A 27 0.95 -9.07 7.43
CA SER A 27 -0.44 -8.67 7.63
C SER A 27 -0.79 -8.78 9.11
N ASP A 28 -1.19 -7.66 9.71
CA ASP A 28 -1.75 -7.60 11.05
C ASP A 28 -3.10 -6.86 10.98
N ARG A 29 -4.11 -7.36 11.70
CA ARG A 29 -5.48 -6.80 11.71
C ARG A 29 -5.96 -6.41 13.12
N ALA A 30 -5.05 -6.42 14.08
CA ALA A 30 -5.33 -6.19 15.49
C ALA A 30 -4.41 -5.13 16.11
N SER A 31 -3.23 -4.90 15.52
CA SER A 31 -2.16 -4.07 16.08
C SER A 31 -1.42 -3.29 14.99
N MET A 32 -0.51 -2.43 15.43
CA MET A 32 0.44 -1.74 14.57
C MET A 32 1.77 -2.51 14.42
N ASP A 33 1.88 -3.70 15.03
CA ASP A 33 3.11 -4.48 15.09
C ASP A 33 3.17 -5.48 13.93
N CYS A 34 3.46 -4.95 12.73
CA CYS A 34 3.60 -5.76 11.52
C CYS A 34 5.08 -5.91 11.15
N SER A 35 5.63 -7.10 11.41
CA SER A 35 6.98 -7.51 10.99
C SER A 35 6.90 -8.84 10.27
N GLY A 36 7.69 -9.02 9.21
CA GLY A 36 7.62 -10.21 8.35
C GLY A 36 8.90 -10.48 7.58
N GLU A 37 8.79 -11.37 6.59
CA GLU A 37 9.93 -11.77 5.77
C GLU A 37 10.15 -10.80 4.61
N LEU A 38 11.40 -10.67 4.17
CA LEU A 38 11.71 -10.03 2.89
C LEU A 38 11.47 -11.05 1.78
N VAL A 39 10.63 -10.69 0.81
CA VAL A 39 10.36 -11.50 -0.38
C VAL A 39 10.83 -10.75 -1.63
N THR A 40 11.30 -11.50 -2.62
CA THR A 40 11.60 -10.95 -3.95
C THR A 40 10.30 -10.71 -4.72
N CYS A 41 10.07 -9.49 -5.20
CA CYS A 41 8.88 -9.12 -5.97
C CYS A 41 8.94 -9.61 -7.42
N ASP A 42 7.82 -9.49 -8.13
CA ASP A 42 7.78 -9.68 -9.58
C ASP A 42 8.68 -8.67 -10.32
N GLN A 43 9.23 -9.06 -11.48
CA GLN A 43 10.19 -8.24 -12.24
C GLN A 43 9.64 -6.89 -12.71
N THR A 44 8.31 -6.72 -12.77
CA THR A 44 7.65 -5.47 -13.16
C THR A 44 7.39 -4.55 -11.98
N VAL A 45 7.57 -5.04 -10.75
CA VAL A 45 7.35 -4.29 -9.52
C VAL A 45 8.68 -3.68 -9.08
N GLU A 46 8.68 -2.35 -8.95
CA GLU A 46 9.88 -1.56 -8.61
C GLU A 46 9.74 -0.87 -7.25
N SER A 47 8.69 -1.20 -6.48
CA SER A 47 8.43 -0.59 -5.18
C SER A 47 7.79 -1.53 -4.16
N CYS A 48 8.01 -1.22 -2.90
CA CYS A 48 7.31 -1.78 -1.76
C CYS A 48 6.16 -0.87 -1.34
N GLN A 49 5.15 -1.44 -0.70
CA GLN A 49 4.05 -0.71 -0.09
C GLN A 49 3.90 -1.03 1.40
N THR A 50 3.45 -0.03 2.15
CA THR A 50 2.94 -0.15 3.52
C THR A 50 1.58 0.51 3.57
N ALA A 51 0.53 -0.25 3.86
CA ALA A 51 -0.83 0.24 4.06
C ALA A 51 -1.20 0.16 5.54
N ILE A 52 -1.61 1.29 6.14
CA ILE A 52 -2.09 1.39 7.51
C ILE A 52 -3.53 1.88 7.45
N THR A 53 -4.43 1.14 8.11
CA THR A 53 -5.85 1.45 8.21
C THR A 53 -6.19 1.65 9.68
N ASP A 54 -6.75 2.81 10.00
CA ASP A 54 -7.26 3.15 11.31
C ASP A 54 -8.78 3.31 11.20
N MET A 55 -9.52 2.62 12.05
CA MET A 55 -10.98 2.74 12.12
C MET A 55 -11.40 2.94 13.56
N THR A 56 -12.10 4.03 13.83
CA THR A 56 -12.61 4.36 15.17
C THR A 56 -14.13 4.42 15.10
N PHE A 57 -14.78 3.70 16.00
CA PHE A 57 -16.22 3.84 16.25
C PHE A 57 -16.43 4.45 17.63
N GLU A 58 -17.46 5.28 17.78
CA GLU A 58 -17.78 5.84 19.09
C GLU A 58 -18.08 4.72 20.11
N GLY A 59 -17.39 4.77 21.25
CA GLY A 59 -17.56 3.81 22.34
C GLY A 59 -16.87 2.46 22.16
N LEU A 60 -16.10 2.26 21.09
CA LEU A 60 -15.27 1.07 20.87
C LEU A 60 -13.78 1.43 20.85
N ASP A 61 -12.93 0.45 21.13
CA ASP A 61 -11.49 0.58 20.93
C ASP A 61 -11.19 0.74 19.42
N PRO A 62 -10.21 1.58 19.05
CA PRO A 62 -9.81 1.72 17.66
C PRO A 62 -9.32 0.40 17.07
N MET A 63 -9.72 0.14 15.83
CA MET A 63 -9.28 -1.00 15.05
C MET A 63 -8.16 -0.56 14.11
N TYR A 64 -7.10 -1.35 14.08
CA TYR A 64 -5.94 -1.14 13.21
C TYR A 64 -5.77 -2.31 12.27
N ALA A 65 -5.41 -2.03 11.01
CA ALA A 65 -4.92 -3.04 10.10
C ALA A 65 -3.69 -2.52 9.36
N VAL A 66 -2.66 -3.34 9.31
CA VAL A 66 -1.38 -3.03 8.67
C VAL A 66 -1.06 -4.12 7.68
N PHE A 67 -0.70 -3.70 6.47
CA PHE A 67 -0.24 -4.56 5.41
C PHE A 67 1.07 -4.03 4.85
N LYS A 68 2.06 -4.90 4.72
CA LYS A 68 3.26 -4.64 3.95
C LYS A 68 3.34 -5.63 2.82
N ASN A 69 3.67 -5.18 1.62
CA ASN A 69 3.79 -6.05 0.47
C ASN A 69 4.68 -5.43 -0.62
N CYS A 70 4.95 -6.20 -1.68
CA CYS A 70 5.26 -5.64 -3.00
C CYS A 70 4.10 -4.73 -3.45
N SER A 71 4.40 -3.59 -4.07
CA SER A 71 3.37 -2.68 -4.54
C SER A 71 2.81 -3.11 -5.90
N ASP A 72 1.63 -2.61 -6.26
CA ASP A 72 1.17 -2.66 -7.64
C ASP A 72 2.04 -1.77 -8.56
N VAL A 73 2.01 -2.05 -9.85
CA VAL A 73 2.73 -1.26 -10.86
C VAL A 73 2.18 0.17 -10.89
N GLY A 74 3.06 1.15 -10.66
CA GLY A 74 2.66 2.56 -10.64
C GLY A 74 1.94 3.01 -9.37
N ALA A 75 1.99 2.21 -8.30
CA ALA A 75 1.49 2.60 -6.99
C ALA A 75 2.09 3.93 -6.52
N LYS A 76 1.28 4.70 -5.78
CA LYS A 76 1.65 6.02 -5.24
C LYS A 76 1.26 6.09 -3.78
N ASN A 77 1.81 7.08 -3.09
CA ASN A 77 1.34 7.44 -1.76
C ASN A 77 -0.11 7.90 -1.83
N ILE A 78 -0.96 7.33 -0.98
CA ILE A 78 -2.39 7.67 -0.89
C ILE A 78 -2.74 7.90 0.57
N LEU A 79 -3.55 8.92 0.82
CA LEU A 79 -4.22 9.13 2.11
C LEU A 79 -5.71 9.28 1.84
N HIS A 80 -6.48 8.29 2.26
CA HIS A 80 -7.93 8.32 2.22
C HIS A 80 -8.47 8.53 3.63
N ARG A 81 -9.46 9.40 3.77
CA ARG A 81 -10.12 9.69 5.05
C ARG A 81 -11.61 9.79 4.83
N PHE A 82 -12.36 9.16 5.72
CA PHE A 82 -13.80 9.21 5.78
C PHE A 82 -14.23 9.46 7.22
N ALA A 83 -15.18 10.36 7.40
CA ALA A 83 -15.77 10.65 8.70
C ALA A 83 -17.28 10.72 8.54
N ALA A 84 -17.99 9.96 9.37
CA ALA A 84 -19.42 10.08 9.58
C ALA A 84 -19.69 10.23 11.08
N LYS A 85 -20.98 10.35 11.43
CA LYS A 85 -21.42 10.73 12.78
C LYS A 85 -20.72 9.94 13.90
N ASP A 86 -20.62 8.62 13.75
CA ASP A 86 -20.13 7.72 14.81
C ASP A 86 -18.93 6.88 14.33
N VAL A 87 -18.36 7.19 13.16
CA VAL A 87 -17.25 6.43 12.56
C VAL A 87 -16.22 7.35 11.92
N PHE A 88 -14.96 7.07 12.21
CA PHE A 88 -13.81 7.63 11.51
C PHE A 88 -13.03 6.50 10.86
N TYR A 89 -12.66 6.69 9.60
CA TYR A 89 -11.84 5.78 8.83
C TYR A 89 -10.70 6.54 8.18
N GLN A 90 -9.50 6.03 8.32
CA GLN A 90 -8.31 6.56 7.66
C GLN A 90 -7.51 5.41 7.09
N GLN A 91 -7.13 5.53 5.82
CA GLN A 91 -6.20 4.62 5.18
C GLN A 91 -5.04 5.41 4.61
N ARG A 92 -3.83 5.02 4.97
CA ARG A 92 -2.58 5.55 4.45
C ARG A 92 -1.84 4.44 3.71
N VAL A 93 -1.47 4.70 2.47
CA VAL A 93 -0.56 3.85 1.69
C VAL A 93 0.71 4.64 1.44
N GLU A 94 1.85 4.09 1.84
CA GLU A 94 3.18 4.63 1.57
C GLU A 94 3.94 3.66 0.65
N VAL A 95 4.56 4.21 -0.38
CA VAL A 95 5.28 3.49 -1.42
C VAL A 95 6.73 3.96 -1.44
N CYS A 96 7.67 3.02 -1.52
CA CYS A 96 9.10 3.30 -1.56
C CYS A 96 9.82 2.37 -2.55
N GLN A 97 10.92 2.85 -3.15
CA GLN A 97 11.54 2.24 -4.35
C GLN A 97 12.96 1.69 -4.10
N THR A 98 13.28 1.29 -2.87
CA THR A 98 14.59 0.70 -2.53
C THR A 98 14.42 -0.64 -1.82
N ASN A 99 15.38 -1.57 -2.02
CA ASN A 99 15.35 -2.90 -1.40
C ASN A 99 15.10 -2.80 0.11
N GLY A 100 14.06 -3.48 0.59
CA GLY A 100 13.67 -3.56 1.99
C GLY A 100 13.27 -2.21 2.60
N CYS A 101 12.88 -1.22 1.80
CA CYS A 101 12.57 0.13 2.29
C CYS A 101 11.38 0.21 3.25
N ASN A 102 10.44 -0.74 3.13
CA ASN A 102 9.30 -0.86 4.03
C ASN A 102 9.62 -1.70 5.28
N LYS A 103 10.89 -2.12 5.45
CA LYS A 103 11.32 -2.91 6.59
C LYS A 103 11.39 -2.07 7.86
N GLY A 104 10.93 -2.64 8.97
CA GLY A 104 11.09 -2.07 10.31
C GLY A 104 9.80 -1.50 10.89
N PRO A 105 9.86 -0.84 12.05
CA PRO A 105 8.67 -0.35 12.72
C PRO A 105 7.93 0.66 11.86
N LEU A 106 6.60 0.65 11.92
CA LEU A 106 5.78 1.63 11.23
C LEU A 106 6.16 3.03 11.74
N GLN A 107 6.26 3.98 10.82
CA GLN A 107 6.25 5.38 11.22
C GLN A 107 4.91 5.67 11.88
N SER A 108 4.95 6.34 13.03
CA SER A 108 3.85 6.56 13.97
C SER A 108 2.48 6.77 13.32
N ALA A 109 1.43 6.23 13.96
CA ALA A 109 0.03 6.45 13.56
C ALA A 109 -0.23 7.93 13.24
N PRO A 110 -0.96 8.25 12.15
CA PRO A 110 -1.23 9.65 11.84
C PRO A 110 -2.08 10.28 12.94
N PRO A 111 -1.86 11.56 13.26
CA PRO A 111 -2.67 12.23 14.27
C PRO A 111 -4.14 12.24 13.85
N VAL A 112 -5.02 11.76 14.72
CA VAL A 112 -6.47 11.92 14.59
C VAL A 112 -6.75 13.42 14.63
N GLN A 113 -7.20 14.01 13.51
CA GLN A 113 -7.60 15.41 13.50
C GLN A 113 -8.90 15.55 14.28
N SER A 114 -8.82 16.09 15.50
CA SER A 114 -9.94 16.28 16.43
C SER A 114 -10.89 17.43 16.06
N ALA A 115 -11.00 17.81 14.79
CA ALA A 115 -11.92 18.85 14.33
C ALA A 115 -12.22 18.69 12.84
N TYR A 116 -13.34 18.06 12.50
CA TYR A 116 -13.87 18.07 11.13
C TYR A 116 -14.86 19.21 10.97
N HIS A 117 -14.47 20.24 10.20
CA HIS A 117 -15.41 21.12 9.53
C HIS A 117 -15.95 20.34 8.31
N GLY A 118 -17.26 20.08 8.27
CA GLY A 118 -17.89 19.28 7.22
C GLY A 118 -17.64 19.86 5.82
N CYS A 119 -16.94 19.12 4.97
CA CYS A 119 -16.82 19.44 3.55
C CYS A 119 -17.98 18.77 2.80
N THR A 120 -18.89 19.58 2.26
CA THR A 120 -20.12 19.16 1.54
C THR A 120 -19.91 18.78 0.07
N ASN A 121 -18.68 18.58 -0.39
CA ASN A 121 -18.40 18.16 -1.77
C ASN A 121 -17.47 16.95 -1.77
N ALA A 122 -18.03 15.76 -1.65
CA ALA A 122 -17.35 14.55 -2.12
C ALA A 122 -18.04 14.14 -3.43
N GLU A 123 -17.34 14.30 -4.56
CA GLU A 123 -17.67 13.50 -5.73
C GLU A 123 -17.51 12.04 -5.30
N PHE A 124 -18.62 11.30 -5.30
CA PHE A 124 -18.65 9.87 -5.08
C PHE A 124 -17.98 9.21 -6.29
N ALA A 125 -16.66 9.13 -6.26
CA ALA A 125 -15.94 8.28 -7.19
C ALA A 125 -16.24 6.84 -6.76
N GLU A 126 -16.99 6.14 -7.61
CA GLU A 126 -17.37 4.73 -7.55
C GLU A 126 -16.15 3.78 -7.67
N GLN A 127 -15.09 4.06 -6.92
CA GLN A 127 -13.81 3.37 -6.98
C GLN A 127 -13.28 3.25 -5.55
N VAL A 128 -13.92 2.40 -4.75
CA VAL A 128 -13.20 1.70 -3.70
C VAL A 128 -12.32 0.69 -4.44
N PRO A 129 -10.99 0.84 -4.50
CA PRO A 129 -10.15 -0.24 -4.97
C PRO A 129 -10.22 -1.29 -3.88
N ILE A 130 -11.02 -2.32 -4.12
CA ILE A 130 -10.89 -3.59 -3.44
C ILE A 130 -9.49 -4.07 -3.82
N GLY A 131 -8.51 -3.91 -2.91
CA GLY A 131 -7.19 -4.53 -3.05
C GLY A 131 -7.32 -6.04 -3.31
N PRO A 132 -6.30 -6.66 -3.91
CA PRO A 132 -6.44 -7.86 -4.73
C PRO A 132 -7.27 -8.95 -4.05
N ALA A 133 -8.37 -9.28 -4.73
CA ALA A 133 -9.46 -10.12 -4.29
C ALA A 133 -9.16 -11.63 -4.37
N ASP A 134 -7.92 -12.05 -4.14
CA ASP A 134 -7.54 -13.46 -4.28
C ASP A 134 -7.08 -14.04 -2.94
N THR A 135 -8.03 -14.15 -1.99
CA THR A 135 -8.08 -15.08 -0.83
C THR A 135 -8.93 -14.54 0.33
N VAL A 136 -9.88 -13.62 0.09
CA VAL A 136 -10.98 -13.40 1.05
C VAL A 136 -12.04 -14.49 0.82
N GLN A 137 -11.74 -15.70 1.27
CA GLN A 137 -12.81 -16.62 1.63
C GLN A 137 -13.51 -16.02 2.86
N GLU A 138 -14.81 -15.83 2.72
CA GLU A 138 -15.74 -15.18 3.67
C GLU A 138 -15.57 -13.66 3.85
N VAL A 139 -16.05 -12.92 2.85
CA VAL A 139 -16.76 -11.67 3.14
C VAL A 139 -18.03 -12.07 3.93
N VAL A 140 -17.95 -12.07 5.27
CA VAL A 140 -19.16 -11.98 6.08
C VAL A 140 -19.70 -10.58 5.85
N THR A 141 -20.50 -10.43 4.80
CA THR A 141 -21.38 -9.28 4.60
C THR A 141 -22.19 -9.14 5.88
N LEU A 142 -21.82 -8.18 6.73
CA LEU A 142 -22.68 -7.72 7.81
C LEU A 142 -23.88 -7.06 7.14
N ILE A 143 -24.87 -7.90 6.80
CA ILE A 143 -26.21 -7.46 6.45
C ILE A 143 -26.68 -6.72 7.68
N VAL A 144 -26.70 -5.39 7.61
CA VAL A 144 -27.50 -4.57 8.51
C VAL A 144 -28.95 -4.93 8.18
N SER A 145 -29.46 -5.97 8.83
CA SER A 145 -30.88 -6.28 8.85
C SER A 145 -31.56 -5.03 9.41
N LYS A 146 -32.25 -4.29 8.53
CA LYS A 146 -33.20 -3.26 8.94
C LYS A 146 -34.15 -3.91 9.94
N GLY A 147 -34.06 -3.48 11.19
CA GLY A 147 -35.09 -3.77 12.19
C GLY A 147 -36.42 -3.21 11.71
N VAL A 148 -37.43 -4.06 11.81
CA VAL A 148 -38.86 -3.77 11.64
C VAL A 148 -39.34 -2.82 12.71
#